data_AF-A0A0R3AFU5-F1
#
_entry.id   AF-A0A0R3AFU5-F1
#
_cell.length_a   1.000
_cell.length_b   1.000
_cell.length_c   1.000
_cell.angle_alpha   90.00
_cell.angle_beta   90.00
_cell.angle_gamma   90.00
#
_symmetry.space_group_name_H-M   'P 1'
#
loop_
_entity.id
_entity.type
_entity.pdbx_description
1 polymer ?
#
loop_
_entity_poly.entity_id
_entity_poly.type
_entity_poly.pdbx_seq_one_letter_code
_entity_poly.pdbx_strand_id
1 'polypeptide(L)'
;MQPSVLSTDDRQRLEAMLRNPQIFAGTPQTIVDETLKRATEVLAQSKANEQALKTAAQQREAALRQMLNGAASDQDAQRKEVQALIQGLIAQIEAALGPTAKP
;
A
#
# COMPACT_ATOMS: atom_id res chain seq x y z
N MET A 1 -11.64 -8.49 -8.59
CA MET A 1 -12.83 -7.94 -7.90
C MET A 1 -12.37 -7.32 -6.59
N GLN A 2 -12.78 -6.09 -6.27
CA GLN A 2 -12.49 -5.51 -4.95
C GLN A 2 -13.34 -6.23 -3.89
N PRO A 3 -12.76 -6.61 -2.74
CA PRO A 3 -13.53 -7.21 -1.66
C PRO A 3 -14.52 -6.17 -1.11
N SER A 4 -15.80 -6.52 -1.06
CA SER A 4 -16.85 -5.61 -0.59
C SER A 4 -16.71 -5.34 0.91
N VAL A 5 -16.65 -4.07 1.29
CA VAL A 5 -16.68 -3.61 2.69
C VAL A 5 -17.92 -2.76 2.87
N LEU A 6 -18.62 -2.91 3.99
CA LEU A 6 -19.74 -2.06 4.34
C LEU A 6 -19.28 -0.61 4.49
N SER A 7 -20.13 0.33 4.09
CA SER A 7 -19.95 1.73 4.46
C SER A 7 -20.04 1.89 5.98
N THR A 8 -19.54 3.03 6.50
CA THR A 8 -19.61 3.30 7.94
C THR A 8 -21.07 3.35 8.42
N ASP A 9 -21.95 3.98 7.65
CA ASP A 9 -23.37 4.10 7.96
C ASP A 9 -24.07 2.74 7.94
N ASP A 10 -23.82 1.91 6.92
CA ASP A 10 -24.41 0.58 6.82
C ASP A 10 -23.94 -0.33 7.95
N ARG A 11 -22.65 -0.26 8.30
CA ARG A 11 -22.09 -1.00 9.44
C ARG A 11 -22.77 -0.61 10.75
N GLN A 12 -22.91 0.69 11.02
CA GLN A 12 -23.57 1.18 12.23
C GLN A 12 -25.04 0.76 12.28
N ARG A 13 -25.75 0.85 11.15
CA ARG A 13 -27.15 0.41 11.04
C ARG A 13 -27.29 -1.09 11.31
N LEU A 14 -26.40 -1.90 10.76
CA LEU A 14 -26.38 -3.35 10.96
C LEU A 14 -26.05 -3.71 12.43
N GLU A 15 -25.08 -3.02 13.04
CA GLU A 15 -24.75 -3.19 14.47
C GLU A 15 -25.90 -2.75 15.38
N ALA A 16 -26.61 -1.67 15.06
CA ALA A 16 -27.79 -1.24 15.80
C ALA A 16 -28.94 -2.26 15.71
N MET A 17 -29.15 -2.82 14.52
CA MET A 17 -30.14 -3.88 14.28
C MET A 17 -29.83 -5.15 15.08
N LEU A 18 -28.56 -5.56 15.15
CA LEU A 18 -28.12 -6.71 15.96
C LEU A 18 -28.28 -6.46 17.46
N ARG A 19 -28.10 -5.21 17.93
CA ARG A 19 -28.27 -4.85 19.34
C ARG A 19 -29.72 -4.68 19.76
N ASN A 20 -30.62 -4.35 18.83
CA ASN A 20 -32.03 -4.15 19.12
C ASN A 20 -32.93 -4.98 18.20
N PRO A 21 -33.11 -6.28 18.48
CA PRO A 21 -33.98 -7.13 17.68
C PRO A 21 -35.47 -6.75 17.78
N GLN A 22 -35.86 -5.86 18.71
CA GLN A 22 -37.24 -5.37 18.81
C GLN A 22 -37.67 -4.54 17.60
N ILE A 23 -36.73 -4.08 16.76
CA ILE A 23 -37.07 -3.44 15.48
C ILE A 23 -37.86 -4.37 14.55
N PHE A 24 -37.81 -5.68 14.81
CA PHE A 24 -38.54 -6.69 14.05
C PHE A 24 -39.90 -7.07 14.66
N ALA A 25 -40.42 -6.26 15.60
CA ALA A 25 -41.73 -6.51 16.20
C ALA A 25 -42.81 -6.75 15.13
N GLY A 26 -43.61 -7.81 15.30
CA GLY A 26 -44.63 -8.23 14.33
C GLY A 26 -44.10 -9.10 13.18
N THR A 27 -42.79 -9.37 13.12
CA THR A 27 -42.19 -10.28 12.12
C THR A 27 -42.14 -11.71 12.68
N PRO A 28 -42.41 -12.75 11.86
CA PRO A 28 -42.21 -14.14 12.27
C PRO A 28 -40.80 -14.41 12.78
N GLN A 29 -40.69 -15.10 13.91
CA GLN A 29 -39.42 -15.26 14.63
C GLN A 29 -38.34 -15.98 13.81
N THR A 30 -38.74 -16.93 12.95
CA THR A 30 -37.83 -17.60 12.01
C THR A 30 -37.15 -16.65 11.03
N ILE A 31 -37.88 -15.63 10.56
CA ILE A 31 -37.35 -14.60 9.65
C ILE A 31 -36.40 -13.68 10.42
N VAL A 32 -36.74 -13.35 11.67
CA VAL A 32 -35.87 -12.55 12.55
C VAL A 32 -34.54 -13.27 12.79
N ASP A 33 -34.59 -14.54 13.17
CA ASP A 33 -33.40 -15.34 13.43
C ASP A 33 -32.50 -15.45 12.19
N GLU A 34 -33.10 -15.71 11.01
CA GLU A 34 -32.35 -15.75 9.75
C GLU A 34 -31.75 -14.40 9.39
N THR A 35 -32.49 -13.31 9.61
CA THR A 35 -32.01 -11.94 9.34
C THR A 35 -30.85 -11.56 10.25
N LEU A 36 -30.95 -11.85 11.55
CA LEU A 36 -29.88 -11.59 12.52
C LEU A 36 -28.64 -12.43 12.21
N LYS A 37 -28.83 -13.70 11.82
CA LYS A 37 -27.73 -14.57 11.38
C LYS A 37 -27.01 -13.98 10.16
N ARG A 38 -27.74 -13.66 9.09
CA ARG A 38 -27.19 -13.05 7.88
C ARG A 38 -26.49 -11.72 8.16
N ALA A 39 -27.07 -10.88 9.01
CA ALA A 39 -26.47 -9.62 9.43
C ALA A 39 -25.14 -9.83 10.16
N THR A 40 -25.06 -10.84 11.03
CA THR A 40 -23.82 -11.21 11.72
C THR A 40 -22.74 -11.67 10.73
N GLU A 41 -23.10 -12.52 9.77
CA GLU A 41 -22.19 -13.02 8.74
C GLU A 41 -21.65 -11.88 7.85
N VAL A 42 -22.53 -10.98 7.40
CA VAL A 42 -22.14 -9.82 6.59
C VAL A 42 -21.22 -8.88 7.35
N LEU A 43 -21.50 -8.61 8.63
CA LEU A 43 -20.65 -7.77 9.48
C LEU A 43 -19.26 -8.40 9.67
N ALA A 44 -19.21 -9.71 9.94
CA ALA A 44 -17.97 -10.44 10.12
C ALA A 44 -17.12 -10.44 8.82
N GLN A 45 -17.76 -10.73 7.68
CA GLN A 45 -17.09 -10.71 6.38
C GLN A 45 -16.55 -9.32 6.04
N SER A 46 -17.33 -8.27 6.30
CA SER A 46 -16.90 -6.88 6.09
C SER A 46 -15.66 -6.55 6.92
N LYS A 47 -15.63 -6.94 8.21
CA LYS A 47 -14.47 -6.72 9.09
C LYS A 47 -13.23 -7.47 8.59
N ALA A 48 -13.40 -8.73 8.17
CA ALA A 48 -12.31 -9.50 7.58
C ALA A 48 -11.77 -8.86 6.29
N ASN A 49 -12.67 -8.37 5.41
CA ASN A 49 -12.30 -7.68 4.18
C ASN A 49 -11.56 -6.37 4.45
N GLU A 50 -12.02 -5.58 5.42
CA GLU A 50 -11.35 -4.34 5.83
C GLU A 50 -9.92 -4.61 6.32
N GLN A 51 -9.74 -5.66 7.13
CA GLN A 51 -8.43 -6.05 7.64
C GLN A 51 -7.51 -6.59 6.53
N ALA A 52 -8.04 -7.35 5.58
CA ALA A 52 -7.31 -7.80 4.42
C ALA A 52 -6.85 -6.63 3.53
N LEU A 53 -7.74 -5.66 3.30
CA LEU A 53 -7.40 -4.45 2.54
C LEU A 53 -6.33 -3.61 3.23
N LYS A 54 -6.43 -3.42 4.54
CA LYS A 54 -5.42 -2.70 5.31
C LYS A 54 -4.06 -3.38 5.24
N THR A 55 -4.02 -4.71 5.37
CA THR A 55 -2.79 -5.50 5.24
C THR A 55 -2.20 -5.38 3.84
N ALA A 56 -3.03 -5.49 2.79
CA ALA A 56 -2.59 -5.34 1.40
C ALA A 56 -2.05 -3.92 1.13
N ALA A 57 -2.69 -2.89 1.69
CA ALA A 57 -2.23 -1.52 1.57
C ALA A 57 -0.86 -1.31 2.24
N GLN A 58 -0.66 -1.86 3.45
CA GLN A 58 0.62 -1.81 4.16
C GLN A 58 1.73 -2.54 3.39
N GLN A 59 1.45 -3.73 2.86
CA GLN A 59 2.40 -4.47 2.02
C GLN A 59 2.77 -3.70 0.76
N ARG A 60 1.78 -3.08 0.10
CA ARG A 60 2.02 -2.24 -1.08
C ARG A 60 2.86 -1.02 -0.73
N GLU A 61 2.60 -0.35 0.39
CA GLU A 61 3.39 0.78 0.84
C GLU A 61 4.84 0.38 1.13
N ALA A 62 5.05 -0.76 1.79
CA ALA A 62 6.39 -1.29 2.06
C ALA A 62 7.14 -1.62 0.76
N ALA A 63 6.47 -2.24 -0.22
CA ALA A 63 7.06 -2.54 -1.52
C ALA A 63 7.42 -1.27 -2.29
N LEU A 64 6.55 -0.25 -2.26
CA LEU A 64 6.82 1.05 -2.88
C LEU A 64 8.02 1.76 -2.23
N ARG A 65 8.13 1.73 -0.90
CA ARG A 65 9.29 2.28 -0.18
C ARG A 65 10.58 1.56 -0.55
N GLN A 66 10.56 0.23 -0.64
CA GLN A 66 11.74 -0.54 -1.08
C GLN A 66 12.15 -0.18 -2.51
N MET A 67 11.20 -0.07 -3.42
CA MET A 67 11.48 0.32 -4.81
C MET A 67 12.07 1.73 -4.92
N LEU A 68 11.52 2.70 -4.16
CA LEU A 68 12.04 4.06 -4.13
C LEU A 68 13.45 4.13 -3.52
N ASN A 69 13.69 3.41 -2.42
CA ASN A 69 15.01 3.38 -1.78
C ASN A 69 16.07 2.66 -2.64
N GLY A 70 15.68 1.58 -3.32
CA GLY A 70 16.55 0.88 -4.28
C GLY A 70 16.91 1.78 -5.47
N ALA A 71 15.92 2.45 -6.06
CA ALA A 71 16.14 3.38 -7.17
C ALA A 71 17.04 4.58 -6.79
N ALA A 72 16.91 5.09 -5.57
CA ALA A 72 17.79 6.15 -5.07
C ALA A 72 19.25 5.66 -4.92
N SER A 73 19.43 4.43 -4.40
CA SER A 73 20.75 3.82 -4.24
C SER A 73 21.44 3.56 -5.58
N ASP A 74 20.69 3.10 -6.59
CA ASP A 74 21.21 2.88 -7.95
C ASP A 74 21.60 4.18 -8.65
N GLN A 75 20.82 5.26 -8.48
CA GLN A 75 21.17 6.58 -9.04
C GLN A 75 22.47 7.14 -8.45
N ASP A 76 22.70 6.97 -7.16
CA ASP A 76 23.92 7.47 -6.52
C ASP A 76 25.15 6.63 -6.86
N ALA A 77 24.98 5.32 -7.04
CA ALA A 77 26.04 4.46 -7.58
C ALA A 77 26.40 4.87 -9.02
N GLN A 78 25.38 5.08 -9.87
CA GLN A 78 25.58 5.52 -11.26
C GLN A 78 26.24 6.90 -11.35
N ARG A 79 25.86 7.85 -10.47
CA ARG A 79 26.50 9.16 -10.40
C ARG A 79 27.99 9.07 -10.06
N LYS A 80 28.37 8.22 -9.10
CA LYS A 80 29.78 8.02 -8.72
C LYS A 80 30.59 7.42 -9.86
N GLU A 81 30.02 6.45 -10.58
CA GLU A 81 30.68 5.80 -11.71
C GLU A 81 30.91 6.79 -12.87
N VAL A 82 29.90 7.60 -13.21
CA VAL A 82 30.04 8.67 -14.21
C VAL A 82 31.10 9.70 -13.78
N GLN A 83 31.14 10.08 -12.51
CA GLN A 83 32.14 11.01 -12.01
C GLN A 83 33.56 10.46 -12.10
N ALA A 84 33.75 9.16 -11.82
CA ALA A 84 35.04 8.49 -11.97
C ALA A 84 35.50 8.46 -13.44
N LEU A 85 34.59 8.17 -14.37
CA LEU A 85 34.88 8.20 -15.81
C LEU A 85 35.29 9.60 -16.28
N ILE A 86 34.57 10.64 -15.85
CA ILE A 86 34.91 12.03 -16.19
C ILE A 86 36.31 12.39 -15.66
N GLN A 87 36.63 12.06 -14.40
CA GLN A 87 37.96 12.32 -13.84
C GLN A 87 39.06 11.57 -14.59
N GLY A 88 38.83 10.30 -14.95
CA GLY A 88 39.77 9.52 -15.76
C GLY A 88 39.99 10.13 -17.14
N LEU A 89 38.94 10.70 -17.75
CA LEU A 89 39.04 11.38 -19.04
C LEU A 89 39.84 12.69 -18.92
N ILE A 90 39.59 13.49 -17.86
CA ILE A 90 40.35 14.71 -17.58
C ILE A 90 41.84 14.40 -17.41
N ALA A 91 42.18 13.38 -16.60
CA ALA A 91 43.57 12.99 -16.39
C ALA A 91 44.27 12.54 -17.69
N GLN A 92 43.56 11.84 -18.58
CA GLN A 92 44.08 11.47 -19.90
C GLN A 92 44.32 12.69 -20.79
N ILE A 93 43.40 13.66 -20.78
CA ILE A 93 43.53 14.92 -21.51
C ILE A 93 44.73 15.72 -20.96
N GLU A 94 44.87 15.84 -19.64
CA GLU A 94 45.99 16.53 -18.99
C GLU A 94 47.34 15.86 -19.29
N ALA A 95 47.39 14.52 -19.30
CA ALA A 95 48.59 13.78 -19.69
C ALA A 95 48.95 13.98 -21.17
N ALA A 96 47.95 14.02 -22.06
CA ALA A 96 48.13 14.30 -23.49
C ALA A 96 48.51 15.77 -23.76
N LEU A 97 48.12 16.69 -22.86
CA LEU A 97 48.47 18.10 -22.86
C LEU A 97 49.72 18.42 -22.01
N GLY A 98 50.43 17.39 -21.52
CA GLY A 98 51.67 17.51 -20.75
C GLY A 98 52.68 18.45 -21.41
N PRO A 99 53.58 19.08 -20.61
CA PRO A 99 54.13 20.39 -20.88
C PRO A 99 54.76 20.45 -22.26
N THR A 100 54.35 21.44 -23.04
CA THR A 100 55.21 22.02 -24.07
C THR A 100 56.44 22.59 -23.36
N ALA A 101 57.37 21.69 -23.03
CA ALA A 101 58.72 22.02 -22.63
C ALA A 101 59.39 22.70 -23.82
N LYS A 102 59.30 24.03 -23.86
CA LYS A 102 60.36 24.90 -24.38
C LYS A 102 61.47 24.95 -23.33
N PRO A 103 62.76 25.10 -23.69
CA PRO A 103 63.29 25.73 -24.91
C PRO A 103 63.70 24.76 -26.01
#